data_AF-A0A1I6SKU1-F1
#
_entry.id   AF-A0A1I6SKU1-F1
#
_cell.length_a   1.000
_cell.length_b   1.000
_cell.length_c   1.000
_cell.angle_alpha   90.00
_cell.angle_beta   90.00
_cell.angle_gamma   90.00
#
_symmetry.space_group_name_H-M   'P 1'
#
loop_
_entity.id
_entity.type
_entity.pdbx_description
1 polymer ?
#
loop_
_entity_poly.entity_id
_entity_poly.type
_entity_poly.pdbx_seq_one_letter_code
_entity_poly.pdbx_strand_id
1 'polypeptide(L)'
;MGTSHIVQASVQSLNSSIAGKEPQPVEPVLRSASDKMSQLLSTKGNIDKKINLNIKEKILSEKLTSWKEYNNIEGENAANPEVSDDRMVWVISIDCPNGVQTRGGFFKNAVKTYVIDAETEKLIEMHVKGDRVKNKFVRQVKIK
;
A
#
# COMPACT_ATOMS: atom_id res chain seq x y z
N MET A 1 17.46 74.58 -33.24
CA MET A 1 18.63 73.80 -33.70
C MET A 1 18.99 72.87 -32.54
N GLY A 2 18.52 71.63 -32.50
CA GLY A 2 19.07 70.47 -33.23
C GLY A 2 20.36 70.02 -32.51
N THR A 3 20.57 68.80 -32.03
CA THR A 3 20.01 67.47 -32.35
C THR A 3 20.35 66.50 -31.21
N SER A 4 19.42 65.57 -30.92
CA SER A 4 19.64 64.38 -30.09
C SER A 4 20.70 63.48 -30.70
N HIS A 5 21.60 62.90 -29.88
CA HIS A 5 22.40 61.73 -30.25
C HIS A 5 22.40 60.71 -29.11
N ILE A 6 21.82 59.55 -29.42
CA ILE A 6 21.91 58.28 -28.72
C ILE A 6 23.11 57.54 -29.34
N VAL A 7 24.04 57.02 -28.56
CA VAL A 7 24.86 55.86 -28.98
C VAL A 7 25.14 54.94 -27.79
N GLN A 8 24.81 53.67 -28.01
CA GLN A 8 24.91 52.51 -27.13
C GLN A 8 26.33 52.27 -26.59
N ALA A 9 26.43 51.99 -25.29
CA ALA A 9 27.61 51.37 -24.70
C ALA A 9 27.60 49.86 -24.99
N SER A 10 28.55 49.42 -25.80
CA SER A 10 28.83 47.99 -26.01
C SER A 10 29.88 47.57 -24.98
N VAL A 11 29.51 46.67 -24.06
CA VAL A 11 30.45 46.08 -23.10
C VAL A 11 30.74 44.65 -23.55
N GLN A 12 31.88 44.45 -24.22
CA GLN A 12 32.44 43.13 -24.45
C GLN A 12 33.27 42.73 -23.23
N SER A 13 32.80 41.71 -22.52
CA SER A 13 33.50 41.05 -21.42
C SER A 13 34.56 40.11 -21.98
N LEU A 14 35.81 40.36 -21.64
CA LEU A 14 36.90 39.38 -21.65
C LEU A 14 37.21 39.07 -20.19
N ASN A 15 36.99 37.84 -19.75
CA ASN A 15 37.77 37.22 -18.69
C ASN A 15 37.74 35.70 -18.80
N SER A 16 38.95 35.16 -18.86
CA SER A 16 39.35 33.77 -19.04
C SER A 16 39.28 32.94 -17.76
N SER A 17 38.92 31.65 -17.93
CA SER A 17 39.31 30.48 -17.15
C SER A 17 39.39 30.58 -15.63
N ILE A 18 38.34 30.07 -14.96
CA ILE A 18 38.49 29.36 -13.68
C ILE A 18 37.79 28.00 -13.84
N ALA A 19 38.58 26.94 -13.69
CA ALA A 19 38.10 25.57 -13.59
C ALA A 19 37.26 25.43 -12.30
N GLY A 20 35.94 25.41 -12.45
CA GLY A 20 35.00 25.04 -11.41
C GLY A 20 33.95 24.15 -12.04
N LYS A 21 33.87 22.89 -11.61
CA LYS A 21 32.73 22.02 -11.92
C LYS A 21 31.49 22.67 -11.32
N GLU A 22 30.68 23.30 -12.16
CA GLU A 22 29.34 23.72 -11.78
C GLU A 22 28.55 22.45 -11.44
N PRO A 23 28.03 22.27 -10.21
CA PRO A 23 27.14 21.18 -9.93
C PRO A 23 25.91 21.42 -10.78
N GLN A 24 25.67 20.54 -11.76
CA GLN A 24 24.43 20.56 -12.50
C GLN A 24 23.28 20.63 -11.49
N PRO A 25 22.24 21.45 -11.73
CA PRO A 25 21.03 21.31 -10.95
C PRO A 25 20.62 19.85 -11.12
N VAL A 26 20.75 19.07 -10.06
CA VAL A 26 20.15 17.75 -9.99
C VAL A 26 18.67 18.06 -10.03
N GLU A 27 18.12 18.12 -11.23
CA GLU A 27 16.69 18.09 -11.41
C GLU A 27 16.21 16.96 -10.51
N PRO A 28 15.26 17.20 -9.60
CA PRO A 28 14.59 16.09 -8.95
C PRO A 28 13.91 15.35 -10.10
N VAL A 29 14.58 14.34 -10.64
CA VAL A 29 13.97 13.38 -11.55
C VAL A 29 12.86 12.82 -10.71
N LEU A 30 11.66 13.34 -10.95
CA LEU A 30 10.40 12.75 -10.55
C LEU A 30 10.49 11.33 -11.09
N ARG A 31 10.97 10.40 -10.25
CA ARG A 31 10.78 8.97 -10.45
C ARG A 31 9.28 8.81 -10.47
N SER A 32 8.77 8.84 -11.70
CA SER A 32 7.38 8.97 -12.04
C SER A 32 6.58 7.99 -11.21
N ALA A 33 5.43 8.39 -10.68
CA ALA A 33 4.53 7.50 -9.95
C ALA A 33 4.29 6.16 -10.69
N SER A 34 4.44 6.17 -12.03
CA SER A 34 4.45 5.00 -12.92
C SER A 34 5.51 3.93 -12.60
N ASP A 35 6.73 4.32 -12.23
CA ASP A 35 7.82 3.37 -11.92
C ASP A 35 7.58 2.69 -10.58
N LYS A 36 7.10 3.47 -9.59
CA LYS A 36 6.65 2.93 -8.30
C LYS A 36 5.49 1.97 -8.49
N MET A 37 4.48 2.34 -9.26
CA MET A 37 3.33 1.48 -9.56
C MET A 37 3.78 0.16 -10.20
N SER A 38 4.72 0.20 -11.15
CA SER A 38 5.25 -0.99 -11.81
C SER A 38 6.02 -1.91 -10.84
N GLN A 39 6.77 -1.33 -9.90
CA GLN A 39 7.46 -2.09 -8.85
C GLN A 39 6.47 -2.70 -7.85
N LEU A 40 5.42 -1.97 -7.46
CA LEU A 40 4.34 -2.45 -6.58
C LEU A 40 3.49 -3.56 -7.23
N LEU A 41 3.29 -3.48 -8.55
CA LEU A 41 2.62 -4.53 -9.33
C LEU A 41 3.52 -5.76 -9.53
N SER A 42 4.84 -5.59 -9.50
CA SER A 42 5.79 -6.71 -9.57
C SER A 42 5.87 -7.47 -8.24
N THR A 43 5.68 -6.78 -7.11
CA THR A 43 5.57 -7.42 -5.77
C THR A 43 4.28 -8.22 -5.60
N LYS A 44 3.24 -7.95 -6.41
CA LYS A 44 2.01 -8.74 -6.49
C LYS A 44 2.25 -10.26 -6.54
N GLY A 45 3.09 -10.70 -7.47
CA GLY A 45 3.39 -12.13 -7.65
C GLY A 45 4.17 -12.77 -6.49
N ASN A 46 4.75 -11.97 -5.60
CA ASN A 46 5.39 -12.44 -4.37
C ASN A 46 4.42 -12.53 -3.21
N ILE A 47 3.40 -11.67 -3.17
CA ILE A 47 2.40 -11.67 -2.11
C ILE A 47 1.53 -12.92 -2.20
N ASP A 48 1.14 -13.34 -3.41
CA ASP A 48 0.43 -14.61 -3.63
C ASP A 48 1.22 -15.82 -3.09
N LYS A 49 2.55 -15.79 -3.16
CA LYS A 49 3.41 -16.85 -2.62
C LYS A 49 3.52 -16.81 -1.09
N LYS A 50 3.42 -15.61 -0.49
CA LYS A 50 3.43 -15.43 0.97
C LYS A 50 2.11 -15.87 1.60
N ILE A 51 1.02 -15.70 0.89
CA ILE A 51 -0.29 -16.16 1.30
C ILE A 51 -0.38 -17.66 1.00
N ASN A 52 0.01 -18.48 1.98
CA ASN A 52 -0.07 -19.94 1.87
C ASN A 52 -1.54 -20.38 1.89
N LEU A 53 -2.16 -20.45 0.71
CA LEU A 53 -3.55 -20.88 0.54
C LEU A 53 -3.68 -22.39 0.77
N ASN A 54 -4.70 -22.79 1.55
CA ASN A 54 -5.11 -24.19 1.56
C ASN A 54 -5.77 -24.57 0.23
N ILE A 55 -5.79 -25.88 -0.08
CA ILE A 55 -6.30 -26.44 -1.35
C ILE A 55 -7.74 -26.01 -1.70
N LYS A 56 -8.56 -25.66 -0.70
CA LYS A 56 -9.95 -25.20 -0.89
C LYS A 56 -10.16 -23.70 -0.68
N GLU A 57 -9.12 -22.97 -0.36
CA GLU A 57 -9.18 -21.51 -0.21
C GLU A 57 -9.03 -20.86 -1.58
N LYS A 58 -9.74 -19.75 -1.80
CA LYS A 58 -9.71 -19.04 -3.08
C LYS A 58 -9.58 -17.54 -2.84
N ILE A 59 -8.65 -16.90 -3.53
CA ILE A 59 -8.60 -15.44 -3.58
C ILE A 59 -9.86 -14.94 -4.27
N LEU A 60 -10.67 -14.15 -3.55
CA LEU A 60 -11.88 -13.51 -4.06
C LEU A 60 -11.54 -12.19 -4.75
N SER A 61 -10.69 -11.40 -4.10
CA SER A 61 -10.29 -10.09 -4.58
C SER A 61 -8.90 -9.74 -4.11
N GLU A 62 -8.22 -8.95 -4.94
CA GLU A 62 -6.92 -8.39 -4.65
C GLU A 62 -6.91 -6.97 -5.22
N LYS A 63 -6.67 -5.99 -4.35
CA LYS A 63 -6.70 -4.57 -4.72
C LYS A 63 -5.50 -3.86 -4.11
N LEU A 64 -4.83 -3.03 -4.91
CA LEU A 64 -3.87 -2.04 -4.42
C LEU A 64 -4.62 -0.73 -4.17
N THR A 65 -4.56 -0.22 -2.94
CA THR A 65 -5.27 0.99 -2.51
C THR A 65 -4.43 1.76 -1.49
N SER A 66 -4.79 3.00 -1.20
CA SER A 66 -4.14 3.75 -0.10
C SER A 66 -4.70 3.28 1.24
N TRP A 67 -3.90 3.39 2.30
CA TRP A 67 -4.31 3.07 3.67
C TRP A 67 -5.54 3.88 4.09
N LYS A 68 -5.57 5.18 3.74
CA LYS A 68 -6.72 6.05 3.95
C LYS A 68 -7.99 5.55 3.27
N GLU A 69 -7.89 5.15 2.00
CA GLU A 69 -9.04 4.64 1.25
C GLU A 69 -9.52 3.30 1.82
N TYR A 70 -8.60 2.38 2.17
CA TYR A 70 -8.95 1.14 2.86
C TYR A 70 -9.69 1.41 4.18
N ASN A 71 -9.19 2.30 5.03
CA ASN A 71 -9.82 2.61 6.32
C ASN A 71 -11.24 3.17 6.19
N ASN A 72 -11.48 3.97 5.15
CA ASN A 72 -12.80 4.56 4.89
C ASN A 72 -13.83 3.54 4.39
N ILE A 73 -13.39 2.50 3.67
CA ILE A 73 -14.30 1.54 3.02
C ILE A 73 -14.44 0.25 3.82
N GLU A 74 -13.33 -0.31 4.28
CA GLU A 74 -13.26 -1.68 4.81
C GLU A 74 -12.63 -1.79 6.19
N GLY A 75 -11.68 -0.90 6.52
CA GLY A 75 -10.89 -0.96 7.76
C GLY A 75 -11.60 -0.53 9.02
N GLU A 76 -12.92 -0.37 9.01
CA GLU A 76 -13.75 -0.04 10.20
C GLU A 76 -13.23 1.18 10.99
N ASN A 77 -12.61 2.16 10.31
CA ASN A 77 -11.90 3.30 10.92
C ASN A 77 -10.79 2.90 11.92
N ALA A 78 -10.09 1.79 11.66
CA ALA A 78 -8.91 1.37 12.41
C ALA A 78 -7.77 2.37 12.17
N ALA A 79 -7.76 3.43 12.97
CA ALA A 79 -6.66 4.38 12.98
C ALA A 79 -5.38 3.67 13.44
N ASN A 80 -4.44 3.46 12.51
CA ASN A 80 -3.10 2.99 12.81
C ASN A 80 -2.11 4.14 12.64
N PRO A 81 -1.60 4.75 13.73
CA PRO A 81 -0.69 5.90 13.64
C PRO A 81 0.68 5.54 13.06
N GLU A 82 1.02 4.24 12.98
CA GLU A 82 2.28 3.78 12.39
C GLU A 82 2.24 3.72 10.85
N VAL A 83 1.05 3.84 10.26
CA VAL A 83 0.85 3.76 8.80
C VAL A 83 0.34 5.10 8.30
N SER A 84 1.13 5.74 7.44
CA SER A 84 0.72 6.99 6.79
C SER A 84 -0.52 6.80 5.92
N ASP A 85 -1.42 7.78 5.89
CA ASP A 85 -2.64 7.77 5.08
C ASP A 85 -2.39 7.51 3.60
N ASP A 86 -1.32 8.08 3.05
CA ASP A 86 -0.94 7.95 1.64
C ASP A 86 -0.18 6.64 1.34
N ARG A 87 0.03 5.78 2.35
CA ARG A 87 0.75 4.52 2.19
C ARG A 87 -0.06 3.57 1.32
N MET A 88 0.57 3.01 0.29
CA MET A 88 -0.07 2.01 -0.55
C MET A 88 -0.06 0.64 0.13
N VAL A 89 -1.20 -0.04 0.10
CA VAL A 89 -1.41 -1.35 0.71
C VAL A 89 -2.14 -2.28 -0.26
N TRP A 90 -1.74 -3.54 -0.25
CA TRP A 90 -2.45 -4.64 -0.89
C TRP A 90 -3.51 -5.19 0.05
N VAL A 91 -4.76 -5.17 -0.38
CA VAL A 91 -5.90 -5.76 0.32
C VAL A 91 -6.30 -7.03 -0.41
N ILE A 92 -6.18 -8.16 0.27
CA ILE A 92 -6.38 -9.49 -0.33
C ILE A 92 -7.41 -10.24 0.48
N SER A 93 -8.55 -10.51 -0.16
CA SER A 93 -9.68 -11.20 0.45
C SER A 93 -9.73 -12.64 -0.06
N ILE A 94 -9.80 -13.59 0.87
CA ILE A 94 -9.73 -15.02 0.59
C ILE A 94 -10.96 -15.68 1.17
N ASP A 95 -11.65 -16.44 0.33
CA ASP A 95 -12.72 -17.32 0.74
C ASP A 95 -12.15 -18.55 1.45
N CYS A 96 -12.60 -18.78 2.67
CA CYS A 96 -12.29 -19.93 3.51
C CYS A 96 -13.58 -20.72 3.76
N PRO A 97 -14.03 -21.56 2.80
CA PRO A 97 -15.31 -22.27 2.90
C PRO A 97 -15.32 -23.32 4.03
N ASN A 98 -14.15 -23.87 4.37
CA ASN A 98 -13.99 -24.76 5.52
C ASN A 98 -14.04 -24.03 6.86
N GLY A 99 -14.13 -22.70 6.84
CA GLY A 99 -14.04 -21.85 8.03
C GLY A 99 -12.62 -21.59 8.50
N VAL A 100 -12.50 -20.68 9.46
CA VAL A 100 -11.23 -20.25 10.06
C VAL A 100 -11.34 -20.36 11.57
N GLN A 101 -10.39 -21.08 12.17
CA GLN A 101 -10.21 -21.09 13.62
C GLN A 101 -9.39 -19.87 14.04
N THR A 102 -9.95 -19.06 14.93
CA THR A 102 -9.26 -17.91 15.54
C THR A 102 -9.23 -18.06 17.05
N ARG A 103 -8.52 -17.16 17.74
CA ARG A 103 -8.59 -17.06 19.21
C ARG A 103 -10.01 -16.80 19.72
N GLY A 104 -10.85 -16.11 18.93
CA GLY A 104 -12.25 -15.85 19.23
C GLY A 104 -13.18 -17.04 18.97
N GLY A 105 -12.68 -18.16 18.47
CA GLY A 105 -13.47 -19.33 18.11
C GLY A 105 -13.50 -19.57 16.60
N PHE A 106 -14.41 -20.44 16.19
CA PHE A 106 -14.52 -20.90 14.82
C PHE A 106 -15.53 -20.07 14.03
N PHE A 107 -15.11 -19.61 12.85
CA PHE A 107 -15.94 -18.88 11.90
C PHE A 107 -16.20 -19.76 10.69
N LYS A 108 -17.46 -20.07 10.37
CA LYS A 108 -17.86 -20.80 9.15
C LYS A 108 -17.98 -19.82 7.97
N ASN A 109 -17.78 -20.34 6.76
CA ASN A 109 -17.88 -19.58 5.50
C ASN A 109 -17.15 -18.24 5.61
N ALA A 110 -15.92 -18.30 6.11
CA ALA A 110 -15.21 -17.12 6.53
C ALA A 110 -14.49 -16.47 5.35
N VAL A 111 -14.48 -15.15 5.29
CA VAL A 111 -13.59 -14.40 4.42
C VAL A 111 -12.47 -13.85 5.27
N LYS A 112 -11.24 -14.22 4.92
CA LYS A 112 -10.04 -13.69 5.54
C LYS A 112 -9.46 -12.60 4.65
N THR A 113 -9.25 -11.43 5.22
CA THR A 113 -8.65 -10.31 4.51
C THR A 113 -7.27 -10.04 5.10
N TYR A 114 -6.27 -9.99 4.24
CA TYR A 114 -4.92 -9.55 4.58
C TYR A 114 -4.70 -8.15 4.03
N VAL A 115 -4.11 -7.27 4.84
CA VAL A 115 -3.67 -5.95 4.44
C VAL A 115 -2.16 -5.89 4.59
N ILE A 116 -1.47 -5.78 3.46
CA ILE A 116 -0.02 -5.90 3.38
C ILE A 116 0.53 -4.60 2.81
N ASP A 117 1.56 -4.05 3.45
CA ASP A 117 2.28 -2.89 2.95
C ASP A 117 2.90 -3.18 1.58
N ALA A 118 2.60 -2.35 0.59
CA ALA A 118 2.99 -2.65 -0.79
C ALA A 118 4.50 -2.47 -1.04
N GLU A 119 5.19 -1.63 -0.25
CA GLU A 119 6.62 -1.39 -0.41
C GLU A 119 7.49 -2.33 0.44
N THR A 120 7.06 -2.63 1.67
CA THR A 120 7.84 -3.46 2.62
C THR A 120 7.38 -4.91 2.65
N GLU A 121 6.24 -5.22 2.03
CA GLU A 121 5.59 -6.54 2.07
C GLU A 121 5.32 -7.05 3.49
N LYS A 122 5.23 -6.14 4.47
CA LYS A 122 4.91 -6.43 5.86
C LYS A 122 3.40 -6.53 6.01
N LEU A 123 2.92 -7.56 6.71
CA LEU A 123 1.53 -7.64 7.12
C LEU A 123 1.23 -6.52 8.12
N ILE A 124 0.27 -5.66 7.78
CA ILE A 124 -0.21 -4.58 8.64
C ILE A 124 -1.38 -5.10 9.48
N GLU A 125 -2.37 -5.69 8.81
CA GLU A 125 -3.60 -6.15 9.45
C GLU A 125 -4.10 -7.45 8.83
N MET A 126 -4.75 -8.28 9.65
CA MET A 126 -5.52 -9.43 9.18
C MET A 126 -6.84 -9.47 9.94
N HIS A 127 -7.94 -9.48 9.20
CA HIS A 127 -9.27 -9.65 9.77
C HIS A 127 -10.00 -10.84 9.16
N VAL A 128 -10.91 -11.42 9.94
CA VAL A 128 -11.72 -12.58 9.54
C VAL A 128 -13.17 -12.22 9.76
N LYS A 129 -13.95 -12.20 8.68
CA LYS A 129 -15.40 -12.03 8.72
C LYS A 129 -16.05 -13.38 8.43
N GLY A 130 -17.18 -13.69 9.07
CA GLY A 130 -17.89 -14.94 8.86
C GLY A 130 -18.86 -15.29 9.98
N ASP A 131 -19.52 -16.43 9.85
CA ASP A 131 -20.51 -16.87 10.83
C ASP A 131 -19.83 -17.52 12.02
N ARG A 132 -19.78 -16.80 13.15
CA ARG A 132 -19.21 -17.33 14.39
C ARG A 132 -20.08 -18.45 14.93
N VAL A 133 -19.52 -19.65 15.00
CA VAL A 133 -20.20 -20.80 15.60
C VAL A 133 -20.04 -20.71 17.11
N LYS A 134 -21.12 -20.32 17.80
CA LYS A 134 -21.18 -20.45 19.25
C LYS A 134 -21.23 -21.94 19.58
N ASN A 135 -20.15 -22.48 20.11
CA ASN A 135 -20.12 -23.85 20.57
C ASN A 135 -21.06 -23.94 21.80
N LYS A 136 -22.32 -24.30 21.59
CA LYS A 136 -23.22 -24.68 22.68
C LYS A 136 -22.65 -26.00 23.22
N PHE A 137 -21.82 -25.93 24.25
CA PHE A 137 -21.61 -27.09 25.12
C PHE A 137 -22.98 -27.44 25.70
N VAL A 138 -23.69 -28.35 25.01
CA VAL A 138 -24.86 -29.00 25.55
C VAL A 138 -24.33 -29.87 26.69
N ARG A 139 -24.40 -29.36 27.92
CA ARG A 139 -24.32 -30.21 29.11
C ARG A 139 -25.49 -31.17 29.02
N GLN A 140 -25.26 -32.35 28.45
CA GLN A 140 -26.18 -33.47 28.64
C GLN A 140 -26.04 -33.90 30.09
N VAL A 141 -26.87 -33.32 30.96
CA VAL A 141 -27.11 -33.87 32.29
C VAL A 141 -27.91 -35.16 32.06
N LYS A 142 -27.22 -36.30 32.03
CA LYS A 142 -27.86 -37.60 32.21
C LYS A 142 -28.37 -37.65 33.64
N ILE A 143 -29.66 -37.37 33.82
CA ILE A 143 -30.38 -37.75 35.04
C ILE A 143 -30.63 -39.25 34.90
N LYS A 144 -30.01 -40.04 35.79
CA LYS A 144 -30.30 -41.47 35.97
C LYS A 144 -31.56 -41.64 36.80
#